data_AF-A0ABD2XU66-F1
#
_entry.id   AF-A0ABD2XU66-F1
#
_cell.length_a   1.000
_cell.length_b   1.000
_cell.length_c   1.000
_cell.angle_alpha   90.00
_cell.angle_beta   90.00
_cell.angle_gamma   90.00
#
_symmetry.space_group_name_H-M   'P 1'
#
loop_
_entity.id
_entity.type
_entity.pdbx_description
1 polymer ?
#
loop_
_entity_poly.entity_id
_entity_poly.type
_entity_poly.pdbx_seq_one_letter_code
_entity_poly.pdbx_strand_id
1 'polypeptide(L)'
;MRDELNFHVKRIAEFMGCPFSKEEEASGIVNAIVKSCSFDKMSNLEVNKSGKDWSGLYYNTLFRRAVTEDWKNYLTPDMAHQIDHLTIEKFKGSGSKLFSIPALSVWFVFEMNYCCVLF
;
A
#
# COMPACT_ATOMS: atom_id res chain seq x y z
N MET A 1 -0.04 -3.17 5.66
CA MET A 1 1.34 -2.71 5.35
C MET A 1 1.68 -1.36 5.98
N ARG A 2 0.75 -0.40 6.07
CA ARG A 2 1.04 0.89 6.75
C ARG A 2 1.38 0.73 8.24
N ASP A 3 0.79 -0.24 8.91
CA ASP A 3 1.11 -0.60 10.29
C ASP A 3 2.23 -1.64 10.32
N GLU A 4 3.03 -1.67 11.39
CA GLU A 4 4.11 -2.66 11.58
C GLU A 4 5.12 -2.71 10.40
N LEU A 5 5.45 -1.54 9.82
CA LEU A 5 6.32 -1.41 8.63
C LEU A 5 7.65 -2.17 8.75
N ASN A 6 8.30 -2.10 9.91
CA ASN A 6 9.56 -2.81 10.16
C ASN A 6 9.38 -4.33 10.06
N PHE A 7 8.29 -4.87 10.60
CA PHE A 7 7.98 -6.29 10.50
C PHE A 7 7.77 -6.70 9.04
N HIS A 8 7.01 -5.91 8.27
CA HIS A 8 6.77 -6.19 6.86
C HIS A 8 8.05 -6.13 6.02
N VAL A 9 8.91 -5.14 6.23
CA VAL A 9 10.20 -5.01 5.53
C VAL A 9 11.09 -6.23 5.81
N LYS A 10 11.19 -6.66 7.07
CA LYS A 10 11.95 -7.87 7.44
C LYS A 10 11.40 -9.11 6.77
N ARG A 11 10.07 -9.28 6.79
CA ARG A 11 9.40 -10.43 6.16
C ARG A 11 9.59 -10.47 4.64
N ILE A 12 9.61 -9.31 3.97
CA ILE A 12 9.93 -9.22 2.53
C ILE A 12 11.39 -9.62 2.28
N ALA A 13 12.32 -9.12 3.11
CA ALA A 13 13.73 -9.44 2.99
C ALA A 13 14.00 -10.94 3.18
N GLU A 14 13.38 -11.57 4.19
CA GLU A 14 13.37 -13.03 4.39
C GLU A 14 12.83 -13.77 3.17
N PHE A 15 11.70 -13.32 2.61
CA PHE A 15 11.10 -13.93 1.42
C PHE A 15 12.01 -13.85 0.19
N MET A 16 12.76 -12.76 0.05
CA MET A 16 13.75 -12.58 -1.01
C MET A 16 15.05 -13.37 -0.79
N GLY A 17 15.19 -14.08 0.33
CA GLY A 17 16.41 -14.81 0.70
C GLY A 17 17.54 -13.90 1.23
N CYS A 18 17.21 -12.66 1.61
CA CYS A 18 18.14 -11.66 2.12
C CYS A 18 17.73 -11.18 3.52
N PRO A 19 17.65 -12.06 4.54
CA PRO A 19 17.25 -11.66 5.88
C PRO A 19 18.27 -10.68 6.50
N PHE A 20 17.78 -9.71 7.29
CA PHE A 20 18.65 -8.79 8.01
C PHE A 20 19.41 -9.51 9.12
N SER A 21 20.68 -9.15 9.31
CA SER A 21 21.46 -9.59 10.47
C SER A 21 21.08 -8.80 11.73
N LYS A 22 21.46 -9.32 12.91
CA LYS A 22 21.23 -8.63 14.19
C LYS A 22 21.95 -7.28 14.23
N GLU A 23 23.12 -7.20 13.62
CA GLU A 23 23.94 -6.00 13.52
C GLU A 23 23.29 -4.96 12.60
N GLU A 24 22.69 -5.39 11.49
CA GLU A 24 21.95 -4.51 10.58
C GLU A 24 20.68 -3.96 11.23
N GLU A 25 19.98 -4.80 12.00
CA GLU A 25 18.83 -4.36 12.78
C GLU A 25 19.24 -3.37 13.88
N ALA A 26 20.29 -3.67 14.64
CA ALA A 26 20.79 -2.82 15.72
C ALA A 26 21.34 -1.47 15.20
N SER A 27 21.93 -1.44 14.01
CA SER A 27 22.36 -0.20 13.34
C SER A 27 21.21 0.62 12.77
N GLY A 28 19.99 0.09 12.79
CA GLY A 28 18.79 0.80 12.37
C GLY A 28 18.56 0.82 10.86
N ILE A 29 19.19 -0.08 10.09
CA ILE A 29 19.04 -0.15 8.63
C ILE A 29 17.58 -0.33 8.24
N VAL A 30 16.83 -1.18 8.95
CA VAL A 30 15.40 -1.41 8.69
C VAL A 30 14.60 -0.10 8.80
N ASN A 31 14.85 0.69 9.84
CA ASN A 31 14.21 2.01 10.01
C ASN A 31 14.60 2.98 8.90
N ALA A 32 15.86 2.95 8.45
CA ALA A 32 16.34 3.79 7.36
C ALA A 32 15.67 3.43 6.03
N ILE A 33 15.42 2.15 5.76
CA ILE A 33 14.67 1.67 4.59
C ILE A 33 13.22 2.15 4.68
N VAL A 34 12.53 1.91 5.80
CA VAL A 34 11.14 2.35 6.01
C VAL A 34 11.01 3.86 5.79
N LYS A 35 11.94 4.65 6.33
CA LYS A 35 11.94 6.11 6.13
C LYS A 35 12.20 6.50 4.68
N SER A 36 13.12 5.83 4.00
CA SER A 36 13.46 6.11 2.60
C SER A 36 12.32 5.77 1.64
N CYS A 37 11.59 4.69 1.92
CA CYS A 37 10.42 4.23 1.17
C CYS A 37 9.10 4.85 1.65
N SER A 38 9.13 5.83 2.55
CA SER A 38 7.92 6.51 3.00
C SER A 38 7.29 7.30 1.85
N PHE A 39 5.95 7.42 1.86
CA PHE A 39 5.23 8.18 0.86
C PHE A 39 5.74 9.62 0.73
N ASP A 40 5.94 10.30 1.87
CA ASP A 40 6.45 11.67 1.90
C ASP A 40 7.84 11.77 1.27
N LYS A 41 8.73 10.81 1.53
CA LYS A 41 10.07 10.82 0.95
C LYS A 41 10.02 10.57 -0.56
N MET A 42 9.31 9.53 -0.99
CA MET A 42 9.24 9.13 -2.40
C MET A 42 8.50 10.14 -3.26
N SER A 43 7.33 10.64 -2.83
CA SER A 43 6.55 11.65 -3.57
C SER A 43 7.30 12.96 -3.76
N ASN A 44 8.28 13.25 -2.90
CA ASN A 44 9.05 14.50 -2.95
C ASN A 44 10.36 14.42 -3.74
N LEU A 45 10.76 13.24 -4.23
CA LEU A 45 11.91 13.10 -5.12
C LEU A 45 11.67 13.82 -6.45
N GLU A 46 12.69 14.51 -6.97
CA GLU A 46 12.56 15.31 -8.19
C GLU A 46 12.07 14.47 -9.38
N VAL A 47 12.61 13.26 -9.53
CA VAL A 47 12.17 12.31 -10.56
C VAL A 47 10.67 12.04 -10.46
N ASN A 48 10.11 11.96 -9.26
CA ASN A 48 8.68 11.67 -9.06
C ASN A 48 7.78 12.91 -9.18
N LYS A 49 8.35 14.11 -9.21
CA LYS A 49 7.59 15.37 -9.38
C LYS A 49 7.48 15.80 -10.82
N SER A 50 8.57 15.66 -11.58
CA SER A 50 8.71 16.22 -12.93
C SER A 50 9.02 15.17 -14.00
N GLY A 51 9.47 13.97 -13.60
CA GLY A 51 9.81 12.90 -14.52
C GLY A 51 8.59 12.24 -15.16
N LYS A 52 8.88 11.50 -16.25
CA LYS A 52 7.93 10.70 -17.00
C LYS A 52 8.50 9.33 -17.31
N ASP A 53 7.63 8.35 -17.45
CA ASP A 53 8.00 7.06 -17.99
C ASP A 53 8.15 7.09 -19.52
N TRP A 54 8.48 5.92 -20.10
CA TRP A 54 8.62 5.74 -21.54
C TRP A 54 7.31 5.94 -22.32
N SER A 55 6.15 5.82 -21.65
CA SER A 55 4.83 6.04 -22.24
C SER A 55 4.39 7.51 -22.19
N GLY A 56 5.16 8.36 -21.51
CA GLY A 56 4.87 9.78 -21.30
C GLY A 56 4.02 10.08 -20.06
N LEU A 57 3.73 9.07 -19.23
CA LEU A 57 3.00 9.22 -17.97
C LEU A 57 3.89 9.94 -16.96
N TYR A 58 3.39 11.04 -16.39
CA TYR A 58 4.09 11.76 -15.33
C TYR A 58 4.07 10.97 -14.04
N TYR A 59 5.23 10.79 -13.41
CA TYR A 59 5.35 10.01 -12.17
C TYR A 59 4.57 10.62 -11.00
N ASN A 60 4.35 11.94 -11.00
CA ASN A 60 3.58 12.61 -9.94
C ASN A 60 2.12 12.12 -9.87
N THR A 61 1.57 11.60 -10.97
CA THR A 61 0.21 11.05 -11.01
C THR A 61 0.09 9.74 -10.23
N LEU A 62 1.22 9.04 -10.01
CA LEU A 62 1.27 7.83 -9.19
C LEU A 62 1.21 8.15 -7.68
N PHE A 63 1.58 9.38 -7.28
CA PHE A 63 1.60 9.81 -5.87
C PHE A 63 0.39 10.71 -5.54
N ARG A 64 -0.82 10.14 -5.54
CA ARG A 64 -2.07 10.88 -5.27
C ARG A 64 -2.21 11.29 -3.80
N ARG A 65 -2.65 10.38 -2.93
CA ARG A 65 -2.84 10.59 -1.48
C ARG A 65 -2.70 9.25 -0.76
N ALA A 66 -1.76 9.13 0.18
CA ALA A 66 -1.54 7.90 0.95
C ALA A 66 -2.36 7.86 2.27
N VAL A 67 -3.64 8.24 2.19
CA VAL A 67 -4.52 8.36 3.36
C VAL A 67 -5.55 7.24 3.36
N THR A 68 -5.61 6.50 4.46
CA THR A 68 -6.69 5.51 4.68
C THR A 68 -8.03 6.24 4.75
N GLU A 69 -9.10 5.60 4.27
CA GLU A 69 -10.47 6.15 4.29
C GLU A 69 -10.76 7.30 3.30
N ASP A 70 -9.83 7.66 2.40
CA ASP A 70 -10.07 8.70 1.39
C ASP A 70 -11.29 8.41 0.51
N TRP A 71 -11.69 7.14 0.39
CA TRP A 71 -12.90 6.71 -0.31
C TRP A 71 -14.18 7.40 0.21
N LYS A 72 -14.24 7.78 1.50
CA LYS A 72 -15.38 8.48 2.09
C LYS A 72 -15.65 9.85 1.45
N ASN A 73 -14.66 10.43 0.79
CA ASN A 73 -14.80 11.69 0.06
C ASN A 73 -15.48 11.52 -1.31
N TYR A 74 -15.61 10.28 -1.80
CA TYR A 74 -16.07 9.99 -3.15
C TYR A 74 -17.28 9.05 -3.20
N LEU A 75 -17.47 8.21 -2.18
CA LEU A 75 -18.56 7.22 -2.15
C LEU A 75 -19.61 7.60 -1.13
N THR A 76 -20.88 7.38 -1.49
CA THR A 76 -21.97 7.42 -0.52
C THR A 76 -21.93 6.19 0.39
N PRO A 77 -22.54 6.24 1.59
CA PRO A 77 -22.64 5.08 2.48
C PRO A 77 -23.25 3.85 1.80
N ASP A 78 -24.26 4.04 0.94
CA ASP A 78 -24.91 2.94 0.21
C ASP A 78 -23.95 2.27 -0.79
N MET A 79 -23.16 3.06 -1.52
CA MET A 79 -22.16 2.52 -2.45
C MET A 79 -21.10 1.71 -1.71
N ALA A 80 -20.64 2.21 -0.57
CA ALA A 80 -19.67 1.50 0.27
C ALA A 80 -20.24 0.18 0.80
N HIS A 81 -21.50 0.19 1.27
CA HIS A 81 -22.18 -1.01 1.73
C HIS A 81 -22.36 -2.05 0.61
N GLN A 82 -22.68 -1.62 -0.61
CA GLN A 82 -22.75 -2.52 -1.77
C GLN A 82 -21.40 -3.18 -2.07
N ILE A 83 -20.30 -2.43 -2.04
CA ILE A 83 -18.95 -2.96 -2.26
C ILE A 83 -18.55 -3.94 -1.15
N ASP A 84 -18.86 -3.62 0.10
CA ASP A 84 -18.62 -4.50 1.24
C ASP A 84 -19.38 -5.82 1.09
N HIS A 85 -20.67 -5.76 0.74
CA HIS A 85 -21.48 -6.96 0.49
C HIS A 85 -20.88 -7.84 -0.63
N LEU A 86 -20.56 -7.24 -1.78
CA LEU A 86 -19.98 -7.96 -2.92
C LEU A 86 -18.64 -8.61 -2.55
N THR A 87 -17.81 -7.91 -1.77
CA THR A 87 -16.52 -8.45 -1.33
C THR A 87 -16.72 -9.64 -0.40
N ILE A 88 -17.68 -9.56 0.52
CA ILE A 88 -18.03 -10.67 1.40
C ILE A 88 -18.47 -11.89 0.61
N GLU A 89 -19.40 -11.72 -0.32
CA GLU A 89 -19.88 -12.83 -1.14
C GLU A 89 -18.77 -13.47 -1.97
N LYS A 90 -17.91 -12.65 -2.61
CA LYS A 90 -16.90 -13.15 -3.55
C LYS A 90 -15.75 -13.89 -2.89
N PHE A 91 -15.36 -13.47 -1.69
CA PHE A 91 -14.22 -14.11 -1.03
C PHE A 91 -14.67 -15.09 0.08
N LYS A 92 -15.97 -15.24 0.36
CA LYS A 92 -16.46 -16.21 1.37
C LYS A 92 -15.86 -17.59 1.12
N GLY A 93 -15.19 -18.14 2.14
CA GLY A 93 -14.54 -19.45 2.07
C GLY A 93 -13.09 -19.44 1.58
N SER A 94 -12.52 -18.30 1.19
CA SER A 94 -11.10 -18.17 0.79
C SER A 94 -10.12 -18.24 1.97
N GLY A 95 -10.61 -18.32 3.21
CA GLY A 95 -9.79 -18.21 4.43
C GLY A 95 -9.28 -16.79 4.72
N SER A 96 -9.63 -15.80 3.90
CA SER A 96 -9.26 -14.40 4.13
C SER A 96 -10.05 -13.80 5.30
N LYS A 97 -9.39 -13.08 6.21
CA LYS A 97 -10.08 -12.34 7.31
C LYS A 97 -10.71 -11.01 6.87
N LEU A 98 -10.73 -10.73 5.57
CA LEU A 98 -11.22 -9.48 4.99
C LEU A 98 -12.70 -9.22 5.34
N PHE A 99 -13.48 -10.26 5.61
CA PHE A 99 -14.91 -10.19 5.98
C PHE A 99 -15.20 -9.67 7.38
N SER A 100 -14.18 -9.60 8.24
CA SER A 100 -14.38 -9.30 9.66
C SER A 100 -14.25 -7.82 9.97
N ILE A 101 -13.91 -6.99 8.99
CA ILE A 101 -13.65 -5.56 9.20
C ILE A 101 -14.43 -4.75 8.14
N PRO A 102 -15.50 -4.05 8.54
CA PRO A 102 -16.21 -3.12 7.65
C PRO A 102 -15.23 -2.11 7.05
N ALA A 103 -15.41 -1.73 5.78
CA ALA A 103 -14.56 -0.79 5.03
C ALA A 103 -13.14 -1.24 4.62
N LEU A 104 -12.67 -2.43 4.99
CA LEU A 104 -11.39 -2.97 4.47
C LEU A 104 -11.50 -3.50 3.04
N SER A 105 -12.71 -3.88 2.61
CA SER A 105 -13.07 -4.27 1.25
C SER A 105 -12.97 -3.10 0.26
N VAL A 106 -13.52 -1.94 0.62
CA VAL A 106 -13.37 -0.71 -0.19
C VAL A 106 -11.91 -0.30 -0.27
N TRP A 107 -11.16 -0.41 0.82
CA TRP A 107 -9.72 -0.16 0.84
C TRP A 107 -8.96 -1.09 -0.12
N PHE A 108 -9.19 -2.40 -0.07
CA PHE A 108 -8.51 -3.37 -0.95
C PHE A 108 -8.87 -3.18 -2.43
N VAL A 109 -10.14 -2.95 -2.77
CA VAL A 109 -10.58 -2.76 -4.17
C VAL A 109 -10.03 -1.46 -4.77
N PHE A 110 -9.93 -0.38 -3.98
CA PHE A 110 -9.32 0.87 -4.43
C PHE A 110 -7.79 0.82 -4.44
N GLU A 111 -7.15 0.13 -3.49
CA GLU A 111 -5.70 -0.04 -3.48
C GLU A 111 -5.25 -0.92 -4.67
N MET A 112 -6.03 -1.95 -5.05
CA MET A 112 -5.69 -2.79 -6.21
C MET A 112 -5.94 -2.15 -7.59
N ASN A 113 -6.83 -1.15 -7.69
CA ASN A 113 -7.03 -0.43 -8.98
C ASN A 113 -5.98 0.67 -9.23
N TYR A 114 -5.21 1.08 -8.22
CA TYR A 114 -4.21 2.15 -8.36
C TYR A 114 -2.78 1.78 -7.92
N CYS A 115 -2.56 0.62 -7.29
CA CYS A 115 -1.21 0.10 -6.99
C CYS A 115 -0.60 -0.77 -8.10
N CYS A 116 -1.24 -0.89 -9.27
CA CYS A 116 -0.63 -1.54 -10.43
C CYS A 116 0.26 -0.58 -11.23
N VAL A 117 1.26 0.07 -10.59
CA VAL A 117 2.47 0.52 -11.30
C VAL A 117 3.63 0.48 -10.30
N LEU A 118 4.68 -0.28 -10.63
CA LEU A 118 5.96 -0.51 -9.96
C LEU A 118 6.09 -1.81 -9.13
N PHE A 119 6.18 -2.93 -9.86
CA PHE A 119 7.50 -3.58 -9.95
C PHE A 119 8.15 -3.16 -11.27
#